data_AF-A0A1M5JBY3-F1
#
_entry.id   AF-A0A1M5JBY3-F1
#
_cell.length_a   1.000
_cell.length_b   1.000
_cell.length_c   1.000
_cell.angle_alpha   90.00
_cell.angle_beta   90.00
_cell.angle_gamma   90.00
#
_symmetry.space_group_name_H-M   'P 1'
#
loop_
_entity.id
_entity.type
_entity.pdbx_description
1 polymer ?
#
loop_
_entity_poly.entity_id
_entity_poly.type
_entity_poly.pdbx_seq_one_letter_code
_entity_poly.pdbx_strand_id
1 'polypeptide(L)' 'MESMFMIFILAIFGGLAYVIMRFFNRWTAKSQYKTIWNGLIFIASFALLLFIAFFIFITNVSFER' A
#
# COMPACT_ATOMS: atom_id res chain seq x y z
N MET A 1 -3.31 -11.42 -20.91
CA MET A 1 -2.73 -10.06 -20.84
C MET A 1 -3.25 -9.30 -19.61
N GLU A 2 -4.54 -9.41 -19.29
CA GLU A 2 -5.19 -8.75 -18.14
C GLU A 2 -4.62 -9.14 -16.76
N SER A 3 -4.32 -10.42 -16.52
CA SER A 3 -3.77 -10.88 -15.23
C SER A 3 -2.38 -10.30 -14.94
N MET A 4 -1.56 -10.10 -15.98
CA MET A 4 -0.21 -9.51 -15.85
C MET A 4 -0.28 -8.04 -15.42
N PHE A 5 -1.28 -7.31 -15.91
CA PHE A 5 -1.52 -5.92 -15.53
C PHE A 5 -1.89 -5.78 -14.04
N MET A 6 -2.76 -6.66 -13.53
CA MET A 6 -3.10 -6.69 -12.10
C MET A 6 -1.89 -7.01 -11.22
N ILE A 7 -1.07 -7.99 -11.61
CA ILE A 7 0.16 -8.34 -10.89
C ILE A 7 1.13 -7.15 -10.85
N PHE A 8 1.27 -6.43 -11.97
CA PHE A 8 2.12 -5.25 -12.05
C PHE A 8 1.65 -4.13 -11.10
N ILE A 9 0.35 -3.86 -11.06
CA ILE A 9 -0.25 -2.88 -10.14
C ILE A 9 -0.02 -3.30 -8.68
N LEU A 10 -0.26 -4.57 -8.36
CA LEU A 10 -0.02 -5.10 -7.01
C LEU A 10 1.47 -5.00 -6.62
N ALA A 11 2.39 -5.24 -7.55
CA ALA A 11 3.82 -5.08 -7.32
C ALA A 11 4.20 -3.62 -7.02
N ILE A 12 3.61 -2.65 -7.74
CA ILE A 12 3.82 -1.22 -7.47
C ILE A 12 3.30 -0.85 -6.09
N PHE A 13 2.06 -1.20 -5.75
CA PHE A 13 1.48 -0.87 -4.44
C PHE A 13 2.21 -1.57 -3.30
N GLY A 14 2.59 -2.84 -3.49
CA GLY A 14 3.40 -3.60 -2.52
C GLY A 14 4.78 -2.97 -2.33
N GLY A 15 5.43 -2.53 -3.41
CA GLY A 15 6.71 -1.83 -3.37
C GLY A 15 6.62 -0.49 -2.61
N LEU A 16 5.58 0.31 -2.88
CA LEU A 16 5.33 1.56 -2.17
C LEU A 16 5.06 1.32 -0.68
N ALA A 17 4.20 0.36 -0.35
CA ALA A 17 3.93 -0.03 1.03
C ALA A 17 5.20 -0.50 1.76
N TYR A 18 6.09 -1.23 1.06
CA TYR A 18 7.38 -1.65 1.61
C TYR A 18 8.32 -0.46 1.88
N VAL A 19 8.37 0.54 0.99
CA VAL A 19 9.16 1.76 1.21
C VAL A 19 8.65 2.51 2.43
N ILE A 20 7.32 2.64 2.58
CA ILE A 20 6.70 3.26 3.76
C ILE A 20 7.07 2.46 5.02
N MET A 21 6.88 1.14 5.01
CA MET A 21 7.30 0.26 6.11
C MET A 21 8.77 0.48 6.47
N ARG A 22 9.68 0.55 5.47
CA ARG A 22 11.11 0.74 5.69
C ARG A 22 11.44 2.09 6.32
N PHE A 23 10.67 3.13 6.00
CA PHE A 23 10.81 4.45 6.64
C PHE A 23 10.47 4.37 8.14
N PHE A 24 9.33 3.77 8.47
CA PHE A 24 8.90 3.57 9.86
C PHE A 24 9.68 2.48 10.61
N ASN A 25 10.39 1.60 9.90
CA ASN A 25 11.23 0.57 10.51
C ASN A 25 12.32 1.17 11.42
N ARG A 26 12.78 2.40 11.16
CA ARG A 26 13.69 3.13 12.06
C ARG A 26 13.07 3.41 13.43
N TRP A 27 11.76 3.61 13.46
CA TRP A 27 11.00 3.93 14.66
C TRP A 27 10.62 2.66 15.44
N THR A 28 10.36 1.56 14.74
CA THR A 28 10.01 0.26 15.35
C THR A 28 11.23 -0.59 15.72
N ALA A 29 12.44 -0.20 15.30
CA ALA A 29 13.67 -0.97 15.48
C ALA A 29 14.03 -1.30 16.94
N LYS A 30 13.64 -0.45 17.90
CA LYS A 30 13.92 -0.65 19.33
C LYS A 30 12.85 -1.48 20.06
N SER A 31 11.75 -1.81 19.40
CA SER A 31 10.66 -2.58 20.00
C SER A 31 10.95 -4.08 19.93
N GLN A 32 10.67 -4.82 21.00
CA GLN A 32 10.71 -6.29 21.00
C GLN A 32 9.74 -6.91 19.96
N TYR A 33 8.72 -6.15 19.55
CA TYR A 33 7.71 -6.57 18.56
C TYR A 33 7.95 -5.97 17.17
N LYS A 34 9.20 -5.63 16.83
CA LYS A 34 9.57 -5.01 15.53
C LYS A 34 8.92 -5.67 14.32
N THR A 35 8.90 -7.01 14.26
CA THR A 35 8.30 -7.76 13.15
C THR A 35 6.80 -7.52 13.04
N ILE A 36 6.08 -7.53 14.17
CA ILE A 36 4.63 -7.30 14.21
C ILE A 36 4.33 -5.86 13.79
N TRP A 37 5.06 -4.89 14.35
CA TRP A 37 4.90 -3.48 13.99
C TRP A 37 5.16 -3.22 12.51
N ASN A 38 6.24 -3.79 11.96
CA ASN A 38 6.54 -3.67 10.53
C ASN A 38 5.46 -4.32 9.67
N GLY A 39 4.95 -5.49 10.06
CA GLY A 39 3.83 -6.14 9.38
C GLY A 39 2.56 -5.28 9.39
N LEU A 40 2.20 -4.71 10.55
CA LEU A 40 1.05 -3.81 10.69
C LEU A 40 1.21 -2.56 9.83
N ILE A 41 2.38 -1.92 9.83
CA ILE A 41 2.64 -0.74 9.01
C ILE A 41 2.54 -1.08 7.53
N PHE A 42 3.08 -2.23 7.11
CA PHE A 42 2.97 -2.68 5.73
C PHE A 42 1.50 -2.86 5.31
N ILE A 43 0.72 -3.62 6.09
CA ILE A 43 -0.70 -3.88 5.80
C ILE A 43 -1.50 -2.57 5.79
N ALA A 44 -1.31 -1.72 6.80
CA ALA A 44 -2.00 -0.44 6.89
C ALA A 44 -1.64 0.49 5.72
N SER A 45 -0.36 0.56 5.34
CA SER A 45 0.09 1.40 4.22
C SER A 45 -0.45 0.87 2.89
N PHE A 46 -0.45 -0.45 2.69
CA PHE A 46 -1.00 -1.08 1.49
C PHE A 46 -2.51 -0.84 1.37
N ALA A 47 -3.26 -1.03 2.46
CA ALA A 47 -4.69 -0.75 2.50
C ALA A 47 -5.00 0.73 2.23
N LEU A 48 -4.21 1.64 2.80
CA LEU A 48 -4.34 3.08 2.57
C LEU A 48 -4.09 3.45 1.10
N LEU A 49 -3.06 2.88 0.47
CA LEU A 49 -2.77 3.10 -0.95
C LEU A 49 -3.91 2.60 -1.84
N LEU A 50 -4.46 1.41 -1.56
CA LEU A 50 -5.63 0.90 -2.28
C LEU A 50 -6.85 1.80 -2.10
N PHE A 51 -7.09 2.28 -0.88
CA PHE A 51 -8.20 3.18 -0.59
C PHE A 51 -8.06 4.51 -1.33
N ILE A 52 -6.87 5.12 -1.33
CA ILE A 52 -6.60 6.36 -2.09
C ILE A 52 -6.78 6.12 -3.58
N ALA A 53 -6.24 5.04 -4.13
CA ALA A 53 -6.39 4.71 -5.55
C ALA A 53 -7.86 4.52 -5.93
N PHE A 54 -8.63 3.82 -5.10
CA PHE A 54 -10.07 3.64 -5.29
C PHE A 54 -10.85 4.96 -5.19
N PHE A 55 -10.49 5.82 -4.24
CA PHE A 55 -11.10 7.13 -4.07
C PHE A 55 -10.82 8.04 -5.27
N ILE A 56 -9.58 8.06 -5.77
CA ILE A 56 -9.21 8.78 -7.00
C ILE A 56 -10.01 8.23 -8.18
N PHE A 57 -10.11 6.90 -8.30
CA PHE A 57 -10.91 6.27 -9.35
C PHE A 57 -12.37 6.73 -9.31
N ILE A 58 -13.04 6.65 -8.15
CA ILE A 58 -14.44 7.10 -8.04
C ILE A 58 -14.60 8.60 -8.34
N THR A 59 -13.70 9.44 -7.86
CA THR A 59 -13.79 10.89 -8.06
C THR A 59 -13.46 11.35 -9.48
N ASN A 60 -12.67 10.58 -10.22
CA ASN A 60 -12.32 10.86 -11.62
C ASN A 60 -13.17 10.10 -12.63
N VAL A 61 -13.94 9.11 -12.18
CA VAL A 61 -15.01 8.52 -12.98
C VAL A 61 -16.14 9.55 -13.03
N SER A 62 -16.16 10.35 -14.10
CA SER A 62 -17.35 11.13 -14.44
C SER A 62 -18.45 10.14 -14.82
N PHE A 63 -19.52 10.11 -14.03
CA PHE A 63 -20.77 9.41 -14.38
C PHE A 63 -21.62 10.22 -15.37
N GLU A 64 -21.02 11.19 -16.07
CA GLU A 64 -21.64 11.82 -17.23
C GLU A 64 -21.76 10.79 -18.36
N ARG A 65 -22.91 10.14 -18.38
CA ARG A 65 -23.55 9.68 -19.60
C ARG A 65 -24.50 10.75 -20.11
#